data_AF-A0A4Z0PBI8-F1
#
_entry.id   AF-A0A4Z0PBI8-F1
#
_cell.length_a   1.000
_cell.length_b   1.000
_cell.length_c   1.000
_cell.angle_alpha   90.00
_cell.angle_beta   90.00
_cell.angle_gamma   90.00
#
_symmetry.space_group_name_H-M   'P 1'
#
loop_
_entity.id
_entity.type
_entity.pdbx_description
1 polymer ?
#
loop_
_entity_poly.entity_id
_entity_poly.type
_entity_poly.pdbx_seq_one_letter_code
_entity_poly.pdbx_strand_id
1 'polypeptide(L)'
;MEVFGPKYIGHTLDLRTIRAFILDLELNEADTLLLHPDNYDSLVLEYRDMYREPMPQPFYVLGVYIDEADANAIGPLRVPKDRVVVLYDDTRPHRVELARADTTLGDDGRTLYRCTECGGFVTPDGLPITGSLRKQYINWVKTREDPSTVRTVGECCVKG
;
A
#
# COMPACT_ATOMS: atom_id res chain seq x y z
N MET A 1 3.83 -1.81 -22.78
CA MET A 1 3.93 -2.38 -21.42
C MET A 1 5.40 -2.32 -21.03
N GLU A 2 5.81 -1.24 -20.38
CA GLU A 2 7.19 -1.08 -19.94
C GLU A 2 7.38 -1.86 -18.63
N VAL A 3 8.00 -3.03 -18.74
CA VAL A 3 8.47 -3.78 -17.57
C VAL A 3 9.81 -3.17 -17.19
N PHE A 4 9.83 -2.26 -16.21
CA PHE A 4 11.08 -1.80 -15.63
C PHE A 4 11.72 -2.99 -14.89
N GLY A 5 12.94 -3.34 -15.30
CA GLY A 5 13.68 -4.50 -14.79
C GLY A 5 13.89 -4.46 -13.26
N PRO A 6 14.24 -5.60 -12.66
CA PRO A 6 14.18 -5.78 -11.22
C PRO A 6 15.17 -4.85 -10.48
N LYS A 7 14.66 -3.97 -9.61
CA LYS A 7 15.47 -3.16 -8.68
C LYS A 7 15.89 -4.06 -7.51
N TYR A 8 17.18 -4.12 -7.24
CA TYR A 8 17.73 -4.92 -6.13
C TYR A 8 17.43 -4.22 -4.80
N ILE A 9 16.81 -4.94 -3.87
CA ILE A 9 16.85 -4.60 -2.46
C ILE A 9 17.90 -5.54 -1.86
N GLY A 10 19.04 -5.02 -1.41
CA GLY A 10 20.11 -5.82 -0.77
C GLY A 10 19.76 -6.34 0.63
N HIS A 11 18.48 -6.38 0.98
CA HIS A 11 17.93 -6.68 2.30
C HIS A 11 16.63 -7.49 2.16
N THR A 12 16.24 -8.17 3.25
CA THR A 12 14.92 -8.81 3.36
C THR A 12 13.83 -7.83 2.93
N LEU A 13 12.90 -8.31 2.11
CA LEU A 13 11.80 -7.51 1.57
C LEU A 13 10.76 -7.30 2.69
N ASP A 14 10.98 -6.25 3.49
CA ASP A 14 10.19 -5.90 4.67
C ASP A 14 9.16 -4.77 4.39
N LEU A 15 8.20 -4.57 5.30
CA LEU A 15 7.16 -3.53 5.17
C LEU A 15 7.73 -2.13 4.96
N ARG A 16 8.84 -1.82 5.65
CA ARG A 16 9.54 -0.53 5.53
C ARG A 16 10.10 -0.33 4.13
N THR A 17 10.67 -1.37 3.55
CA THR A 17 11.31 -1.33 2.25
C THR A 17 10.27 -1.26 1.14
N ILE A 18 9.16 -2.01 1.24
CA ILE A 18 8.02 -1.88 0.33
C ILE A 18 7.50 -0.44 0.34
N ARG A 19 7.34 0.14 1.53
CA ARG A 19 6.90 1.54 1.67
C ARG A 19 7.86 2.51 0.99
N ALA A 20 9.17 2.37 1.21
CA ALA A 20 10.17 3.22 0.57
C ALA A 20 10.12 3.08 -0.96
N PHE A 21 10.00 1.85 -1.45
CA PHE A 21 9.93 1.55 -2.88
C PHE A 21 8.72 2.20 -3.56
N ILE A 22 7.54 2.14 -2.94
CA ILE A 22 6.32 2.80 -3.44
C ILE A 22 6.52 4.31 -3.54
N LEU A 23 7.15 4.92 -2.53
CA LEU A 23 7.38 6.36 -2.50
C LEU A 23 8.43 6.79 -3.53
N ASP A 24 9.51 6.04 -3.69
CA ASP A 24 10.60 6.34 -4.62
C ASP A 24 10.17 6.24 -6.09
N LEU A 25 9.21 5.35 -6.40
CA LEU A 25 8.67 5.16 -7.74
C LEU A 25 7.35 5.91 -7.99
N GLU A 26 6.87 6.65 -7.00
CA GLU A 26 5.61 7.40 -7.07
C GLU A 26 4.39 6.53 -7.47
N LEU A 27 4.36 5.28 -7.01
CA LEU A 27 3.29 4.34 -7.34
C LEU A 27 1.96 4.77 -6.72
N ASN A 28 0.87 4.41 -7.39
CA ASN A 28 -0.47 4.85 -7.04
C ASN A 28 -1.49 3.69 -6.96
N GLU A 29 -2.74 4.01 -6.66
CA GLU A 29 -3.84 3.04 -6.48
C GLU A 29 -4.24 2.28 -7.74
N ALA A 30 -3.71 2.62 -8.92
CA ALA A 30 -3.83 1.83 -10.13
C ALA A 30 -2.70 0.78 -10.27
N ASP A 31 -1.63 0.89 -9.48
CA ASP A 31 -0.46 0.01 -9.60
C ASP A 31 -0.55 -1.17 -8.64
N THR A 32 0.14 -2.26 -8.99
CA THR A 32 0.28 -3.45 -8.15
C THR A 32 1.75 -3.84 -8.01
N LEU A 33 2.15 -4.23 -6.80
CA LEU A 33 3.43 -4.89 -6.55
C LEU A 33 3.23 -6.39 -6.46
N LEU A 34 3.89 -7.13 -7.35
CA LEU A 34 3.96 -8.58 -7.31
C LEU A 34 5.24 -9.02 -6.61
N LEU A 35 5.07 -9.92 -5.63
CA LEU A 35 6.16 -10.50 -4.85
C LEU A 35 6.28 -12.00 -5.12
N HIS A 36 7.49 -12.54 -5.02
CA HIS A 36 7.67 -13.99 -4.97
C HIS A 36 6.98 -14.57 -3.71
N PRO A 37 6.38 -15.78 -3.78
CA PRO A 37 5.72 -16.45 -2.64
C PRO A 37 6.52 -16.39 -1.33
N ASP A 38 7.78 -16.84 -1.32
CA ASP A 38 8.65 -16.75 -0.13
C ASP A 38 8.78 -15.34 0.47
N ASN A 39 8.78 -14.28 -0.37
CA ASN A 39 8.86 -12.90 0.11
C ASN A 39 7.50 -12.45 0.65
N TYR A 40 6.40 -12.86 0.02
CA TYR A 40 5.05 -12.61 0.52
C TYR A 40 4.82 -13.29 1.87
N ASP A 41 5.21 -14.56 2.03
CA ASP A 41 5.17 -15.30 3.30
C ASP A 41 5.99 -14.59 4.39
N SER A 42 7.20 -14.13 4.05
CA SER A 42 8.04 -13.37 4.97
C SER A 42 7.34 -12.09 5.44
N LEU A 43 6.64 -11.40 4.54
CA LEU A 43 5.88 -10.20 4.84
C LEU A 43 4.67 -10.49 5.73
N VAL A 44 3.98 -11.60 5.50
CA VAL A 44 2.86 -12.08 6.34
C VAL A 44 3.33 -12.33 7.78
N LEU A 45 4.48 -13.01 7.94
CA LEU A 45 5.07 -13.26 9.25
C LEU A 45 5.50 -11.96 9.94
N GLU A 46 6.16 -11.05 9.22
CA GLU A 46 6.54 -9.74 9.74
C GLU A 46 5.32 -8.95 10.24
N TYR A 47 4.26 -8.88 9.42
CA TYR A 47 3.02 -8.21 9.80
C TYR A 47 2.43 -8.80 11.08
N ARG A 48 2.33 -10.14 11.14
CA ARG A 48 1.79 -10.83 12.31
C ARG A 48 2.63 -10.59 13.57
N ASP A 49 3.95 -10.55 13.43
CA ASP A 49 4.83 -10.29 14.58
C ASP A 49 4.73 -8.84 15.06
N MET A 50 4.61 -7.89 14.13
CA MET A 50 4.50 -6.46 14.42
C MET A 50 3.15 -6.06 15.02
N TYR A 51 2.05 -6.57 14.46
CA TYR A 51 0.70 -6.15 14.81
C TYR A 51 -0.04 -7.15 15.71
N ARG A 52 0.51 -8.37 15.89
CA ARG A 52 -0.13 -9.47 16.63
C ARG A 52 -1.48 -9.90 16.03
N GLU A 53 -1.71 -9.60 14.77
CA GLU A 53 -2.93 -9.89 14.02
C GLU A 53 -2.61 -10.57 12.68
N PRO A 54 -3.52 -11.36 12.10
CA PRO A 54 -3.34 -11.85 10.74
C PRO A 54 -3.27 -10.69 9.73
N MET A 55 -2.50 -10.87 8.66
CA MET A 55 -2.45 -9.89 7.58
C MET A 55 -3.82 -9.78 6.89
N PRO A 56 -4.38 -8.56 6.71
CA PRO A 56 -5.65 -8.39 6.05
C PRO A 56 -5.56 -8.76 4.57
N GLN A 57 -6.65 -9.32 4.03
CA GLN A 57 -6.81 -9.62 2.62
C GLN A 57 -8.02 -8.85 2.08
N PRO A 58 -7.87 -8.11 0.96
CA PRO A 58 -6.62 -7.80 0.24
C PRO A 58 -5.61 -6.95 1.04
N PHE A 59 -4.32 -7.10 0.73
CA PHE A 59 -3.26 -6.37 1.41
C PHE A 59 -2.80 -5.13 0.61
N TYR A 60 -2.80 -3.97 1.27
CA TYR A 60 -2.40 -2.69 0.67
C TYR A 60 -1.33 -2.00 1.50
N VAL A 61 -0.31 -1.46 0.82
CA VAL A 61 0.67 -0.55 1.43
C VAL A 61 0.55 0.78 0.72
N LEU A 62 0.25 1.84 1.47
CA LEU A 62 0.03 3.18 0.91
C LEU A 62 -0.97 3.21 -0.28
N GLY A 63 -1.99 2.34 -0.26
CA GLY A 63 -3.01 2.26 -1.32
C GLY A 63 -2.58 1.53 -2.59
N VAL A 64 -1.33 1.07 -2.67
CA VAL A 64 -0.84 0.17 -3.73
C VAL A 64 -1.15 -1.26 -3.32
N TYR A 65 -1.72 -2.02 -4.24
CA TYR A 65 -2.06 -3.42 -4.00
C TYR A 65 -0.79 -4.27 -3.96
N ILE A 66 -0.65 -5.10 -2.94
CA ILE A 66 0.48 -6.03 -2.80
C ILE A 66 -0.06 -7.44 -3.00
N ASP A 67 0.48 -8.13 -4.00
CA ASP A 67 -0.05 -9.38 -4.50
C ASP A 67 1.05 -10.43 -4.58
N GLU A 68 0.65 -11.68 -4.39
CA GLU A 68 1.55 -12.82 -4.54
C GLU A 68 1.63 -13.19 -6.03
N ALA A 69 2.85 -13.38 -6.55
CA ALA A 69 3.04 -13.91 -7.88
C ALA A 69 2.82 -15.42 -7.88
N ASP A 70 2.19 -15.94 -8.94
CA ASP A 70 2.14 -17.38 -9.17
C ASP A 70 3.57 -17.91 -9.31
N ALA A 71 3.94 -18.86 -8.43
CA ALA A 71 5.24 -19.53 -8.42
C ALA A 71 5.59 -20.17 -9.77
N ASN A 72 4.57 -20.56 -10.53
CA ASN A 72 4.69 -21.18 -11.84
C ASN A 72 4.57 -20.18 -13.00
N ALA A 73 4.45 -18.88 -12.71
CA ALA A 73 4.36 -17.86 -13.74
C ALA A 73 5.59 -17.88 -14.66
N ILE A 74 5.34 -17.77 -15.97
CA ILE A 74 6.37 -17.73 -17.00
C ILE A 74 6.40 -16.31 -17.61
N GLY A 75 7.59 -15.89 -18.05
CA GLY A 75 7.75 -14.61 -18.74
C GLY A 75 7.67 -13.41 -17.80
N PRO A 76 6.97 -12.32 -18.15
CA PRO A 76 7.04 -11.04 -17.44
C PRO A 76 6.38 -11.05 -16.05
N LEU A 77 5.57 -12.08 -15.75
CA LEU A 77 4.93 -12.27 -14.45
C LEU A 77 5.75 -13.14 -13.50
N ARG A 78 6.85 -13.73 -13.98
CA ARG A 78 7.78 -14.46 -13.11
C ARG A 78 8.52 -13.46 -12.23
N VAL A 79 8.29 -13.53 -10.92
CA VAL A 79 8.99 -12.72 -9.93
C VAL A 79 10.09 -13.56 -9.31
N PRO A 80 11.39 -13.30 -9.56
CA PRO A 80 12.46 -13.98 -8.83
C PRO A 80 12.40 -13.64 -7.35
N LYS A 81 12.82 -14.57 -6.49
CA LYS A 81 12.99 -14.31 -5.06
C LYS A 81 13.82 -13.05 -4.83
N ASP A 82 13.43 -12.29 -3.81
CA ASP A 82 14.01 -11.00 -3.40
C ASP A 82 13.89 -9.88 -4.44
N ARG A 83 12.96 -10.03 -5.40
CA ARG A 83 12.60 -9.00 -6.37
C ARG A 83 11.14 -8.61 -6.22
N VAL A 84 10.85 -7.41 -6.72
CA VAL A 84 9.50 -6.89 -6.90
C VAL A 84 9.27 -6.66 -8.38
N VAL A 85 8.10 -7.06 -8.88
CA VAL A 85 7.60 -6.63 -10.19
C VAL A 85 6.50 -5.60 -9.97
N VAL A 86 6.57 -4.48 -10.68
CA VAL A 86 5.51 -3.47 -10.70
C VAL A 86 4.63 -3.72 -11.91
N LEU A 87 3.32 -3.83 -11.69
CA LEU A 87 2.32 -3.77 -12.72
C LEU A 87 1.69 -2.38 -12.68
N TYR A 88 2.02 -1.56 -13.68
CA TYR A 88 1.44 -0.23 -13.83
C TYR A 88 0.05 -0.32 -14.43
N ASP A 89 -0.87 0.51 -13.94
CA ASP A 89 -2.27 0.54 -14.39
C ASP A 89 -2.87 -0.87 -14.46
N ASP A 90 -2.68 -1.64 -13.39
CA ASP A 90 -3.13 -3.01 -13.28
C ASP A 90 -4.67 -3.07 -13.27
N THR A 91 -5.24 -3.53 -14.38
CA THR A 91 -6.69 -3.68 -14.57
C THR A 91 -7.19 -5.10 -14.27
N ARG A 92 -6.34 -5.97 -13.72
CA ARG A 92 -6.73 -7.35 -13.43
C ARG A 92 -7.87 -7.41 -12.39
N PRO A 93 -8.83 -8.34 -12.55
CA PRO A 93 -10.09 -8.34 -11.81
C PRO A 93 -9.97 -8.67 -10.32
N HIS A 94 -8.81 -9.16 -9.85
CA HIS A 94 -8.58 -9.47 -8.45
C HIS A 94 -8.17 -8.26 -7.60
N ARG A 95 -8.10 -7.05 -8.19
CA ARG A 95 -7.99 -5.80 -7.43
C ARG A 95 -9.36 -5.45 -6.85
N VAL A 96 -9.45 -5.36 -5.52
CA VAL A 96 -10.66 -4.87 -4.85
C VAL A 96 -10.64 -3.34 -4.90
N GLU A 97 -11.65 -2.74 -5.53
CA GLU A 97 -11.76 -1.29 -5.63
C GLU A 97 -12.04 -0.67 -4.25
N LEU A 98 -11.11 0.11 -3.71
CA LEU A 98 -11.35 0.90 -2.50
C LEU A 98 -12.35 2.00 -2.84
N ALA A 99 -13.56 1.94 -2.25
CA ALA A 99 -14.61 2.93 -2.48
C ALA A 99 -14.09 4.35 -2.22
N ARG A 100 -14.33 5.25 -3.17
CA ARG A 100 -14.03 6.67 -3.05
C ARG A 100 -14.99 7.29 -2.03
N ALA A 101 -14.48 7.74 -0.90
CA ALA A 101 -15.22 8.65 -0.05
C ALA A 101 -14.95 10.08 -0.51
N ASP A 102 -16.02 10.74 -0.96
CA ASP A 102 -16.06 12.19 -1.09
C ASP A 102 -16.15 12.73 0.35
N THR A 103 -15.07 13.30 0.90
CA THR A 103 -15.14 14.15 2.10
C THR A 103 -13.83 14.89 2.36
N THR A 104 -14.01 16.13 2.78
CA THR A 104 -13.03 17.18 3.10
C THR A 104 -11.97 16.77 4.12
N LEU A 105 -10.81 17.44 4.07
CA LEU A 105 -9.87 17.55 5.21
C LEU A 105 -10.66 17.81 6.49
N GLY A 106 -10.31 17.15 7.61
CA GLY A 106 -11.02 17.30 8.89
C GLY A 106 -11.27 18.77 9.22
N ASP A 107 -12.35 19.07 9.96
CA ASP A 107 -12.91 20.41 10.17
C ASP A 107 -11.90 21.51 10.62
N ASP A 108 -10.71 21.14 11.08
CA ASP A 108 -9.62 22.03 11.50
C ASP A 108 -8.54 22.30 10.43
N GLY A 109 -8.55 21.58 9.30
CA GLY A 109 -7.55 21.64 8.23
C GLY A 109 -6.12 21.25 8.66
N ARG A 110 -5.98 20.57 9.81
CA ARG A 110 -4.68 20.32 10.47
C ARG A 110 -4.49 18.89 10.94
N THR A 111 -5.55 18.09 11.03
CA THR A 111 -5.45 16.72 11.52
C THR A 111 -5.40 15.70 10.38
N LEU A 112 -4.35 14.88 10.37
CA LEU A 112 -4.25 13.72 9.48
C LEU A 112 -4.79 12.48 10.17
N TYR A 113 -5.79 11.86 9.56
CA TYR A 113 -6.29 10.57 10.02
C TYR A 113 -5.63 9.45 9.24
N ARG A 114 -5.13 8.46 9.98
CA ARG A 114 -4.55 7.24 9.44
C ARG A 114 -5.32 6.03 9.95
N CYS A 115 -5.54 5.08 9.06
CA CYS A 115 -6.05 3.77 9.44
C CYS A 115 -5.08 3.15 10.45
N THR A 116 -5.61 2.70 11.59
CA THR A 116 -4.85 1.97 12.60
C THR A 116 -4.26 0.68 12.06
N GLU A 117 -4.93 0.06 11.08
CA GLU A 117 -4.58 -1.24 10.49
C GLU A 117 -3.50 -1.11 9.39
N CYS A 118 -3.81 -0.46 8.26
CA CYS A 118 -2.87 -0.37 7.13
C CYS A 118 -2.02 0.91 7.11
N GLY A 119 -2.24 1.86 8.03
CA GLY A 119 -1.55 3.14 8.05
C GLY A 119 -1.89 4.09 6.89
N GLY A 120 -2.86 3.71 6.04
CA GLY A 120 -3.37 4.50 4.93
C GLY A 120 -4.07 5.78 5.41
N PHE A 121 -4.09 6.82 4.59
CA PHE A 121 -4.88 8.03 4.88
C PHE A 121 -6.36 7.70 4.82
N VAL A 122 -7.09 8.12 5.85
CA VAL A 122 -8.53 7.92 5.97
C VAL A 122 -9.19 9.23 6.39
N THR A 123 -10.50 9.33 6.25
CA THR A 123 -11.31 10.39 6.85
C THR A 123 -11.41 10.17 8.37
N PRO A 124 -11.93 11.15 9.14
CA PRO A 124 -12.19 10.95 10.58
C PRO A 124 -13.06 9.72 10.88
N ASP A 125 -14.02 9.45 9.99
CA ASP A 125 -14.94 8.31 10.05
C ASP A 125 -14.31 6.99 9.57
N GLY A 126 -13.03 7.01 9.20
CA GLY A 126 -12.31 5.80 8.78
C GLY A 126 -12.41 5.49 7.28
N LEU A 127 -13.10 6.30 6.47
CA LEU A 127 -13.22 6.01 5.05
C LEU A 127 -11.88 6.21 4.32
N PRO A 128 -11.52 5.37 3.34
CA PRO A 128 -10.28 5.51 2.59
C PRO A 128 -10.20 6.85 1.84
N ILE A 129 -9.07 7.57 1.97
CA ILE A 129 -8.77 8.74 1.12
C ILE A 129 -7.99 8.27 -0.11
N THR A 130 -8.60 8.48 -1.28
CA THR A 130 -8.11 8.03 -2.60
C THR A 130 -7.97 9.21 -3.59
N GLY A 131 -7.40 8.96 -4.77
CA GLY A 131 -7.38 9.91 -5.88
C GLY A 131 -6.66 11.25 -5.63
N SER A 132 -7.21 12.35 -6.17
CA SER A 132 -6.59 13.68 -6.15
C SER A 132 -6.45 14.25 -4.74
N LEU A 133 -7.37 13.91 -3.83
CA LEU A 133 -7.34 14.31 -2.43
C LEU A 133 -6.15 13.69 -1.69
N ARG A 134 -5.82 12.43 -1.99
CA ARG A 134 -4.62 11.77 -1.45
C ARG A 134 -3.34 12.48 -1.87
N LYS A 135 -3.24 12.95 -3.13
CA LYS A 135 -2.08 13.72 -3.61
C LYS A 135 -1.91 15.03 -2.83
N GLN A 136 -3.02 15.70 -2.51
CA GLN A 136 -3.01 16.89 -1.68
C GLN A 136 -2.52 16.58 -0.25
N TYR A 137 -2.97 15.48 0.35
CA TYR A 137 -2.51 15.02 1.67
C TYR A 137 -1.00 14.71 1.69
N ILE A 138 -0.49 14.00 0.68
CA ILE A 138 0.95 13.70 0.57
C ILE A 138 1.76 15.00 0.43
N ASN A 139 1.32 15.93 -0.42
CA ASN A 139 2.01 17.20 -0.59
C ASN A 139 1.99 18.05 0.69
N TRP A 140 0.86 18.01 1.42
CA TRP A 140 0.71 18.71 2.68
C TRP A 140 1.62 18.15 3.77
N VAL A 141 1.79 16.82 3.87
CA VAL A 141 2.76 16.17 4.78
C VAL A 141 4.20 16.57 4.43
N LYS A 142 4.55 16.61 3.13
CA LYS A 142 5.90 16.95 2.67
C LYS A 142 6.30 18.40 2.99
N THR A 143 5.33 19.30 3.14
CA THR A 143 5.56 20.75 3.28
C THR A 143 5.49 21.26 4.71
N ARG A 144 5.25 20.40 5.71
CA ARG A 144 5.20 20.77 7.13
C ARG A 144 6.10 19.90 8.00
N GLU A 145 6.77 20.53 8.97
CA GLU A 145 7.37 19.84 10.11
C GLU A 145 6.24 19.34 11.01
N ASP A 146 6.03 18.02 10.99
CA ASP A 146 5.32 17.25 12.01
C ASP A 146 3.80 17.52 12.15
N PRO A 147 2.98 17.00 11.23
CA PRO A 147 1.53 17.10 11.38
C PRO A 147 0.99 16.17 12.48
N SER A 148 0.06 16.68 13.29
CA SER A 148 -0.69 15.86 14.25
C SER A 148 -1.41 14.71 13.53
N THR A 149 -0.97 13.48 13.79
CA THR A 149 -1.59 12.26 13.26
C THR A 149 -2.52 11.63 14.28
N VAL A 150 -3.78 11.43 13.90
CA VAL A 150 -4.77 10.66 14.66
C VAL A 150 -4.94 9.30 14.00
N ARG A 151 -4.97 8.24 14.80
CA ARG A 151 -5.27 6.89 14.31
C ARG A 151 -6.74 6.57 14.53
N THR A 152 -7.41 6.06 13.49
CA THR A 152 -8.80 5.60 13.54
C THR A 152 -8.92 4.27 12.79
N VAL A 153 -9.93 3.47 13.10
CA VAL A 153 -10.17 2.21 12.39
C VAL A 153 -10.64 2.56 10.98
N GLY A 154 -9.85 2.18 9.97
CA GLY A 154 -10.15 2.50 8.59
C GLY A 154 -11.01 1.42 7.92
N GLU A 155 -12.05 1.85 7.19
CA GLU A 155 -12.83 0.97 6.32
C GLU A 155 -12.02 0.43 5.13
N CYS A 156 -10.84 0.99 4.87
CA CYS A 156 -9.87 0.35 3.97
C CYS A 156 -9.44 -1.04 4.44
N CYS A 157 -9.77 -1.44 5.67
CA CYS A 157 -9.41 -2.71 6.28
C CYS A 157 -10.62 -3.39 6.97
N VAL A 158 -11.87 -3.08 6.60
CA VAL A 158 -13.03 -3.70 7.28
C VAL A 158 -12.89 -5.21 7.25
N LYS A 159 -12.80 -5.79 8.45
CA LYS A 159 -12.79 -7.23 8.72
C LYS A 159 -14.12 -7.81 8.21
N GLY A 160 -14.04 -8.61 7.15
CA GLY A 160 -14.99 -9.70 6.90
C GLY A 160 -14.65 -10.88 7.80
#